data_AF-A0A1E1LQ64-F1
#
_entry.id   AF-A0A1E1LQ64-F1
#
_cell.length_a   1.000
_cell.length_b   1.000
_cell.length_c   1.000
_cell.angle_alpha   90.00
_cell.angle_beta   90.00
_cell.angle_gamma   90.00
#
_symmetry.space_group_name_H-M   'P 1'
#
loop_
_entity.id
_entity.type
_entity.pdbx_description
1 polymer ?
#
loop_
_entity_poly.entity_id
_entity_poly.type
_entity_poly.pdbx_seq_one_letter_code
_entity_poly.pdbx_strand_id
1 'polypeptide(L)'
;MQWESAGIYIWFFPRNNIPADIRSGIPMTGNWGAPVVAFNGGRGCDIDSHFRNHNIIFDTTFCGDWAGGSAWAEGGCSGFGSCVDYVGQNPSAFASAYWSINSVKVYQQ
;
A
#
# COMPACT_ATOMS: atom_id res chain seq x y z
N MET A 1 -7.88 -2.08 5.07
CA MET A 1 -7.02 -2.64 6.12
C MET A 1 -7.85 -2.77 7.38
N GLN A 2 -7.80 -3.91 8.05
CA GLN A 2 -8.28 -4.09 9.41
C GLN A 2 -7.06 -4.21 10.32
N TRP A 3 -7.08 -3.53 11.44
CA TRP A 3 -6.04 -3.63 12.47
C TRP A 3 -6.72 -3.89 13.81
N GLU A 4 -6.33 -4.96 14.46
CA GLU A 4 -6.79 -5.42 15.77
C GLU A 4 -5.63 -6.11 16.51
N SER A 5 -5.80 -6.42 17.80
CA SER A 5 -4.76 -7.08 18.61
C SER A 5 -4.30 -8.42 18.02
N ALA A 6 -5.18 -9.11 17.29
CA ALA A 6 -4.88 -10.39 16.65
C ALA A 6 -4.04 -10.24 15.37
N GLY A 7 -3.99 -9.06 14.75
CA GLY A 7 -3.25 -8.88 13.50
C GLY A 7 -3.60 -7.64 12.69
N ILE A 8 -2.89 -7.51 11.56
CA ILE A 8 -3.15 -6.52 10.52
C ILE A 8 -3.45 -7.25 9.22
N TYR A 9 -4.60 -6.94 8.63
CA TYR A 9 -5.14 -7.61 7.46
C TYR A 9 -5.41 -6.62 6.34
N ILE A 10 -5.01 -6.95 5.11
CA ILE A 10 -5.15 -6.07 3.94
C ILE A 10 -5.88 -6.83 2.84
N TRP A 11 -6.89 -6.18 2.26
CA TRP A 11 -7.62 -6.65 1.10
C TRP A 11 -7.43 -5.68 -0.05
N PHE A 12 -7.38 -6.24 -1.26
CA PHE A 12 -7.48 -5.50 -2.51
C PHE A 12 -8.74 -5.95 -3.23
N PHE A 13 -9.59 -4.99 -3.58
CA PHE A 13 -10.81 -5.24 -4.34
C PHE A 13 -10.68 -4.61 -5.72
N PRO A 14 -10.67 -5.39 -6.82
CA PRO A 14 -10.80 -4.85 -8.16
C PRO A 14 -12.02 -3.95 -8.30
N ARG A 15 -11.98 -2.96 -9.20
CA ARG A 15 -13.02 -1.91 -9.32
C ARG A 15 -14.44 -2.48 -9.51
N ASN A 16 -14.55 -3.63 -10.18
CA ASN A 16 -15.80 -4.33 -10.45
C ASN A 16 -16.23 -5.31 -9.34
N ASN A 17 -15.43 -5.47 -8.28
CA ASN A 17 -15.68 -6.44 -7.21
C ASN A 17 -15.46 -5.82 -5.81
N ILE A 18 -15.98 -4.63 -5.59
CA ILE A 18 -15.97 -3.95 -4.28
C ILE A 18 -17.19 -4.41 -3.46
N PRO A 19 -16.99 -5.00 -2.27
CA PRO A 19 -18.06 -5.39 -1.35
C PRO A 19 -19.11 -4.30 -1.11
N ALA A 20 -20.39 -4.69 -1.06
CA ALA A 20 -21.51 -3.76 -0.97
C ALA A 20 -21.55 -2.99 0.36
N ASP A 21 -21.11 -3.63 1.44
CA ASP A 21 -20.99 -3.09 2.79
C ASP A 21 -19.94 -1.97 2.90
N ILE A 22 -18.85 -2.03 2.12
CA ILE A 22 -17.90 -0.92 1.95
C ILE A 22 -18.60 0.27 1.26
N ARG A 23 -19.42 0.00 0.23
CA ARG A 23 -20.15 1.05 -0.51
C ARG A 23 -21.21 1.73 0.35
N SER A 24 -21.89 0.98 1.21
CA SER A 24 -22.88 1.51 2.15
C SER A 24 -22.25 2.14 3.40
N GLY A 25 -20.92 2.08 3.56
CA GLY A 25 -20.21 2.67 4.70
C GLY A 25 -20.37 1.89 6.01
N ILE A 26 -20.65 0.58 5.95
CA ILE A 26 -20.81 -0.31 7.11
C ILE A 26 -19.94 -1.55 6.89
N PRO A 27 -18.60 -1.42 6.85
CA PRO A 27 -17.71 -2.53 6.49
C PRO A 27 -17.77 -3.69 7.50
N MET A 28 -17.90 -4.91 6.98
CA MET A 28 -17.97 -6.19 7.68
C MET A 28 -16.96 -7.17 7.07
N THR A 29 -15.74 -7.17 7.63
CA THR A 29 -14.59 -7.89 7.09
C THR A 29 -14.75 -9.41 7.03
N GLY A 30 -15.57 -10.00 7.91
CA GLY A 30 -15.84 -11.44 7.94
C GLY A 30 -16.42 -12.01 6.63
N ASN A 31 -17.01 -11.17 5.79
CA ASN A 31 -17.60 -11.57 4.50
C ASN A 31 -16.72 -11.24 3.29
N TRP A 32 -15.50 -10.71 3.49
CA TRP A 32 -14.64 -10.27 2.38
C TRP A 32 -13.75 -11.39 1.80
N GLY A 33 -13.78 -12.58 2.39
CA GLY A 33 -12.90 -13.68 2.03
C GLY A 33 -11.46 -13.47 2.50
N ALA A 34 -10.54 -14.25 1.93
CA ALA A 34 -9.14 -14.21 2.35
C ALA A 34 -8.49 -12.86 2.02
N PRO A 35 -7.74 -12.25 2.97
CA PRO A 35 -6.95 -11.07 2.69
C PRO A 35 -5.77 -11.41 1.77
N VAL A 36 -5.30 -10.41 1.00
CA VAL A 36 -4.06 -10.55 0.21
C VAL A 36 -2.82 -10.56 1.10
N VAL A 37 -2.93 -9.99 2.31
CA VAL A 37 -1.88 -10.00 3.35
C VAL A 37 -2.51 -10.19 4.72
N ALA A 38 -1.95 -11.12 5.50
CA ALA A 38 -2.30 -11.35 6.89
C ALA A 38 -1.04 -11.35 7.77
N PHE A 39 -0.83 -10.26 8.52
CA PHE A 39 0.18 -10.19 9.56
C PHE A 39 -0.44 -10.64 10.88
N ASN A 40 -0.39 -11.94 11.15
CA ASN A 40 -0.97 -12.51 12.36
C ASN A 40 -0.09 -12.22 13.58
N GLY A 41 -0.71 -11.75 14.65
CA GLY A 41 -0.14 -11.70 15.98
C GLY A 41 -0.13 -13.05 16.68
N GLY A 42 0.26 -13.05 17.94
CA GLY A 42 0.28 -14.23 18.81
C GLY A 42 1.63 -14.39 19.51
N ARG A 43 2.02 -15.64 19.79
CA ARG A 43 3.23 -15.94 20.59
C ARG A 43 4.53 -15.36 20.02
N GLY A 44 4.59 -15.11 18.71
CA GLY A 44 5.76 -14.54 18.03
C GLY A 44 5.69 -13.04 17.77
N CYS A 45 4.55 -12.39 18.00
CA CYS A 45 4.37 -10.97 17.73
C CYS A 45 3.17 -10.43 18.52
N ASP A 46 3.44 -9.57 19.49
CA ASP A 46 2.42 -8.76 20.15
C ASP A 46 2.20 -7.48 19.32
N ILE A 47 1.14 -7.47 18.52
CA ILE A 47 0.76 -6.36 17.63
C ILE A 47 0.61 -5.07 18.44
N ASP A 48 -0.03 -5.14 19.60
CA ASP A 48 -0.32 -3.96 20.43
C ASP A 48 0.94 -3.42 21.08
N SER A 49 2.04 -4.18 21.15
CA SER A 49 3.34 -3.68 21.62
C SER A 49 4.12 -2.92 20.55
N HIS A 50 3.91 -3.24 19.28
CA HIS A 50 4.73 -2.76 18.16
C HIS A 50 4.08 -1.63 17.33
N PHE A 51 2.75 -1.58 17.28
CA PHE A 51 2.01 -0.60 16.49
C PHE A 51 1.31 0.42 17.40
N ARG A 52 1.29 1.68 16.97
CA ARG A 52 0.71 2.83 17.70
C ARG A 52 -0.14 3.65 16.75
N ASN A 53 -0.72 4.74 17.23
CA ASN A 53 -1.54 5.63 16.40
C ASN A 53 -0.77 6.04 15.14
N HIS A 54 -1.21 5.53 13.99
CA HIS A 54 -0.60 5.79 12.69
C HIS A 54 -1.15 7.06 12.06
N ASN A 55 -0.32 7.70 11.23
CA ASN A 55 -0.76 8.71 10.28
C ASN A 55 -0.91 8.07 8.90
N ILE A 56 -1.95 8.44 8.17
CA ILE A 56 -2.13 8.03 6.77
C ILE A 56 -1.27 8.97 5.91
N ILE A 57 -0.35 8.41 5.13
CA ILE A 57 0.58 9.15 4.28
C ILE A 57 0.37 8.71 2.83
N PHE A 58 0.31 9.69 1.92
CA PHE A 58 0.39 9.48 0.48
C PHE A 58 1.63 10.20 -0.02
N ASP A 59 2.52 9.50 -0.70
CA ASP A 59 3.70 10.07 -1.32
C ASP A 59 3.97 9.43 -2.69
N THR A 60 4.87 10.07 -3.43
CA THR A 60 5.51 9.52 -4.61
C THR A 60 6.92 10.09 -4.61
N THR A 61 7.89 9.26 -4.24
CA THR A 61 9.30 9.62 -4.27
C THR A 61 10.00 8.96 -5.46
N PHE A 62 11.22 9.39 -5.75
CA PHE A 62 12.02 8.90 -6.86
C PHE A 62 13.36 8.37 -6.36
N CYS A 63 13.78 7.25 -6.94
CA CYS A 63 15.06 6.60 -6.66
C CYS A 63 15.25 6.30 -5.17
N GLY A 64 16.10 7.05 -4.48
CA GLY A 64 16.43 6.85 -3.08
C GLY A 64 16.99 5.46 -2.79
N ASP A 65 16.91 5.07 -1.52
CA ASP A 65 17.55 3.87 -0.98
C ASP A 65 17.08 2.59 -1.67
N TRP A 66 15.79 2.52 -2.02
CA TRP A 66 15.21 1.32 -2.61
C TRP A 66 15.19 1.38 -4.13
N ALA A 67 14.36 2.25 -4.72
CA ALA A 67 14.16 2.29 -6.17
C ALA A 67 15.40 2.77 -6.94
N GLY A 68 16.31 3.51 -6.30
CA GLY A 68 17.60 3.91 -6.85
C GLY A 68 18.72 2.90 -6.58
N GLY A 69 18.48 1.93 -5.68
CA GLY A 69 19.39 0.84 -5.36
C GLY A 69 19.30 -0.33 -6.35
N SER A 70 19.45 -1.56 -5.85
CA SER A 70 19.45 -2.75 -6.71
C SER A 70 18.14 -2.97 -7.47
N ALA A 71 17.01 -2.51 -6.90
CA ALA A 71 15.69 -2.62 -7.53
C ALA A 71 15.61 -1.92 -8.89
N TRP A 72 16.41 -0.87 -9.14
CA TRP A 72 16.49 -0.25 -10.46
C TRP A 72 17.02 -1.24 -11.51
N ALA A 73 18.17 -1.86 -11.21
CA ALA A 73 18.85 -2.73 -12.16
C ALA A 73 18.11 -4.08 -12.32
N GLU A 74 17.68 -4.67 -11.20
CA GLU A 74 16.96 -5.94 -11.17
C GLU A 74 15.53 -5.83 -11.71
N GLY A 75 14.91 -4.65 -11.60
CA GLY A 75 13.59 -4.34 -12.13
C GLY A 75 13.53 -4.14 -13.64
N GLY A 76 14.65 -4.31 -14.35
CA GLY A 76 14.73 -4.17 -15.80
C GLY A 76 15.00 -2.74 -16.30
N CYS A 77 15.34 -1.81 -15.41
CA CYS A 77 15.63 -0.42 -15.77
C CYS A 77 17.13 -0.13 -16.02
N SER A 78 18.00 -1.14 -15.92
CA SER A 78 19.45 -0.98 -16.09
C SER A 78 19.86 -0.39 -17.44
N GLY A 79 19.07 -0.61 -18.49
CA GLY A 79 19.30 -0.04 -19.83
C GLY A 79 19.08 1.47 -19.94
N PHE A 80 18.51 2.10 -18.92
CA PHE A 80 18.20 3.54 -18.91
C PHE A 80 19.26 4.40 -18.20
N GLY A 81 20.41 3.82 -17.84
CA GLY A 81 21.43 4.50 -17.04
C GLY A 81 21.10 4.48 -15.55
N SER A 82 21.57 5.46 -14.79
CA SER A 82 21.24 5.56 -13.36
C SER A 82 19.79 6.03 -13.17
N CYS A 83 19.15 5.61 -12.07
CA CYS A 83 17.80 6.07 -11.75
C CYS A 83 17.70 7.60 -11.72
N VAL A 84 18.69 8.26 -11.09
CA VAL A 84 18.70 9.72 -10.91
C VAL A 84 18.81 10.42 -12.27
N ASP A 85 19.66 9.93 -13.15
CA ASP A 85 19.80 10.50 -14.51
C ASP A 85 18.51 10.32 -15.31
N TYR A 86 17.93 9.12 -15.27
CA TYR A 86 16.69 8.85 -16.02
C TYR A 86 15.55 9.75 -15.54
N VAL A 87 15.33 9.83 -14.21
CA VAL A 87 14.28 10.68 -13.64
C VAL A 87 14.51 12.15 -13.98
N GLY A 88 15.75 12.64 -13.84
CA GLY A 88 16.09 14.04 -14.09
C GLY A 88 15.98 14.45 -15.56
N GLN A 89 16.21 13.53 -16.50
CA GLN A 89 16.28 13.84 -17.92
C GLN A 89 14.98 13.49 -18.69
N ASN A 90 14.05 12.73 -18.09
CA ASN A 90 12.87 12.22 -18.78
C ASN A 90 11.55 12.61 -18.08
N PRO A 91 11.23 13.92 -17.91
CA PRO A 91 10.07 14.36 -17.14
C PRO A 91 8.73 13.86 -17.72
N SER A 92 8.63 13.69 -19.05
CA SER A 92 7.42 13.18 -19.71
C SER A 92 7.10 11.73 -19.37
N ALA A 93 8.08 10.93 -18.93
CA ALA A 93 7.88 9.53 -18.55
C ALA A 93 6.99 9.38 -17.30
N PHE A 94 6.84 10.45 -16.51
CA PHE A 94 6.12 10.43 -15.24
C PHE A 94 4.74 11.10 -15.30
N ALA A 95 4.22 11.36 -16.50
CA ALA A 95 2.88 11.96 -16.67
C ALA A 95 1.75 11.15 -16.00
N SER A 96 1.94 9.83 -15.84
CA SER A 96 1.01 8.93 -15.13
C SER A 96 1.37 8.66 -13.68
N ALA A 97 2.41 9.29 -13.12
CA ALA A 97 2.84 9.11 -11.74
C ALA A 97 2.02 10.00 -10.78
N TYR A 98 0.72 9.72 -10.64
CA TYR A 98 -0.18 10.47 -9.76
C TYR A 98 -1.21 9.56 -9.09
N TRP A 99 -1.78 10.03 -7.98
CA TRP A 99 -2.90 9.38 -7.30
C TRP A 99 -4.22 10.06 -7.69
N SER A 100 -5.25 9.26 -8.00
CA SER A 100 -6.64 9.73 -8.11
C SER A 100 -7.49 9.03 -7.06
N ILE A 101 -7.76 9.73 -5.97
CA ILE A 101 -8.35 9.14 -4.76
C ILE A 101 -9.83 9.55 -4.68
N ASN A 102 -10.73 8.58 -4.74
CA ASN A 102 -12.17 8.84 -4.60
C ASN A 102 -12.57 9.16 -3.14
N SER A 103 -12.02 8.41 -2.18
CA SER A 103 -12.29 8.64 -0.76
C SER A 103 -11.30 7.90 0.13
N VAL A 104 -10.98 8.49 1.28
CA VAL A 104 -10.36 7.80 2.42
C VAL A 104 -11.39 7.79 3.55
N LYS A 105 -11.71 6.61 4.09
CA LYS A 105 -12.66 6.45 5.19
C LYS A 105 -12.02 5.57 6.26
N VAL A 106 -12.09 6.02 7.50
CA VAL A 106 -11.59 5.30 8.68
C VAL A 106 -12.80 4.93 9.54
N TYR A 107 -12.81 3.69 10.01
CA TYR A 107 -13.87 3.15 10.86
C TYR A 107 -13.24 2.61 12.13
N GLN A 108 -13.99 2.67 13.23
CA GLN A 108 -13.65 2.08 14.51
C GLN A 108 -14.85 1.29 15.00
N GLN A 109 -14.59 0.13 15.61
CA GLN A 109 -15.60 -0.70 16.27
C GLN A 109 -15.41 -0.62 17.78
#